data_AF-A0A976CDC0-F1
#
_entry.id   AF-A0A976CDC0-F1
#
_cell.length_a   1.000
_cell.length_b   1.000
_cell.length_c   1.000
_cell.angle_alpha   90.00
_cell.angle_beta   90.00
_cell.angle_gamma   90.00
#
_symmetry.space_group_name_H-M   'P 1'
#
loop_
_entity.id
_entity.type
_entity.pdbx_description
1 polymer ?
#
loop_
_entity_poly.entity_id
_entity_poly.type
_entity_poly.pdbx_seq_one_letter_code
_entity_poly.pdbx_strand_id
1 'polypeptide(L)'
;MNAQTANLSTDDGISIRRKVENVLEKYKEGLKLLGEPSKTSRTWIEQDIDDMISNLFINRNTKVFNDLSRVRNADNEYLNVGDYLSNISIWYRDGLDINYGWNIKNPCELRDSEGTFFKVKVEIQKTIKGTYTIDNGMNINQDSLDIYVRVPILQINPKLVLGEAKIIEITKHTNAECKEVALKAEFKLSNFEEEILRKRAENFVRDYAITLDFVGNERINERYNVLD
;
A
#
# COMPACT_ATOMS: atom_id res chain seq x y z
N MET A 1 -14.70 -16.24 -6.63
CA MET A 1 -14.95 -14.89 -7.22
C MET A 1 -13.80 -14.39 -8.10
N ASN A 2 -13.98 -14.43 -9.42
CA ASN A 2 -13.04 -13.87 -10.40
C ASN A 2 -12.96 -12.35 -10.23
N ALA A 3 -11.74 -11.78 -10.28
CA ALA A 3 -11.57 -10.34 -10.41
C ALA A 3 -12.22 -9.90 -11.73
N GLN A 4 -13.44 -9.36 -11.65
CA GLN A 4 -14.08 -8.75 -12.80
C GLN A 4 -13.31 -7.47 -13.11
N THR A 5 -12.54 -7.47 -14.20
CA THR A 5 -12.09 -6.24 -14.83
C THR A 5 -13.35 -5.53 -15.34
N ALA A 6 -13.93 -4.65 -14.53
CA ALA A 6 -14.90 -3.70 -15.04
C ALA A 6 -14.20 -2.90 -16.16
N ASN A 7 -14.83 -2.83 -17.32
CA ASN A 7 -14.37 -1.97 -18.41
C ASN A 7 -14.55 -0.52 -17.95
N LEU A 8 -13.52 0.02 -17.30
CA LEU A 8 -13.40 1.43 -16.96
C LEU A 8 -13.66 2.27 -18.20
N SER A 9 -14.49 3.31 -18.07
CA SER A 9 -14.51 4.33 -19.11
C SER A 9 -13.13 5.00 -19.18
N THR A 10 -12.78 5.52 -20.35
CA THR A 10 -11.52 6.26 -20.54
C THR A 10 -11.38 7.40 -19.51
N ASP A 11 -12.50 8.07 -19.19
CA ASP A 11 -12.54 9.20 -18.25
C ASP A 11 -12.33 8.76 -16.79
N ASP A 12 -12.85 7.60 -16.40
CA ASP A 12 -12.62 7.02 -15.07
C ASP A 12 -11.15 6.60 -14.91
N GLY A 13 -10.58 5.98 -15.93
CA GLY A 13 -9.15 5.60 -15.95
C GLY A 13 -8.21 6.80 -15.80
N ILE A 14 -8.49 7.90 -16.51
CA ILE A 14 -7.75 9.16 -16.39
C ILE A 14 -7.88 9.74 -14.97
N SER A 15 -9.09 9.71 -14.41
CA SER A 15 -9.36 10.26 -13.07
C SER A 15 -8.66 9.48 -11.96
N ILE A 16 -8.65 8.14 -12.05
CA ILE A 16 -7.90 7.27 -11.14
C ILE A 16 -6.40 7.57 -11.25
N ARG A 17 -5.86 7.62 -12.48
CA ARG A 17 -4.44 7.91 -12.71
C ARG A 17 -4.01 9.24 -12.10
N ARG A 18 -4.80 10.31 -12.29
CA ARG A 18 -4.53 11.63 -11.68
C ARG A 18 -4.51 11.58 -10.15
N LYS A 19 -5.43 10.84 -9.53
CA LYS A 19 -5.44 10.67 -8.07
C LYS A 19 -4.19 9.94 -7.57
N VAL A 20 -3.77 8.90 -8.29
CA VAL A 20 -2.52 8.17 -7.99
C VAL A 20 -1.31 9.08 -8.15
N GLU A 21 -1.20 9.80 -9.26
CA GLU A 21 -0.10 10.76 -9.51
C GLU A 21 -0.02 11.82 -8.41
N ASN A 22 -1.15 12.38 -7.97
CA ASN A 22 -1.19 13.35 -6.88
C ASN A 22 -0.66 12.80 -5.56
N VAL A 23 -0.97 11.55 -5.22
CA VAL A 23 -0.45 10.90 -4.00
C VAL A 23 1.06 10.67 -4.11
N LEU A 24 1.54 10.23 -5.28
CA LEU A 24 2.97 9.99 -5.51
C LEU A 24 3.79 11.29 -5.48
N GLU A 25 3.28 12.38 -6.06
CA GLU A 25 3.96 13.68 -6.01
C GLU A 25 4.03 14.21 -4.57
N LYS A 26 2.92 14.17 -3.81
CA LYS A 26 2.94 14.55 -2.38
C LYS A 26 3.91 13.70 -1.57
N TYR A 27 3.97 12.40 -1.84
CA TYR A 27 4.91 11.50 -1.17
C TYR A 27 6.35 11.88 -1.47
N LYS A 28 6.69 12.09 -2.74
CA LYS A 28 8.01 12.54 -3.19
C LYS A 28 8.39 13.89 -2.58
N GLU A 29 7.49 14.87 -2.60
CA GLU A 29 7.71 16.20 -2.03
C GLU A 29 7.93 16.12 -0.52
N GLY A 30 7.09 15.38 0.20
CA GLY A 30 7.23 15.20 1.64
C GLY A 30 8.57 14.56 2.01
N LEU A 31 8.98 13.48 1.32
CA LEU A 31 10.26 12.83 1.59
C LEU A 31 11.45 13.74 1.30
N LYS A 32 11.37 14.59 0.25
CA LYS A 32 12.39 15.61 -0.01
C LYS A 32 12.47 16.62 1.13
N LEU A 33 11.33 17.10 1.62
CA LEU A 33 11.30 18.07 2.72
C LEU A 33 11.88 17.48 4.02
N LEU A 34 11.53 16.24 4.37
CA LEU A 34 12.15 15.55 5.52
C LEU A 34 13.66 15.38 5.36
N GLY A 35 14.12 15.21 4.12
CA GLY A 35 15.52 15.14 3.76
C GLY A 35 16.22 16.48 3.56
N GLU A 36 15.62 17.64 3.85
CA GLU A 36 16.32 18.93 3.67
C GLU A 36 16.91 19.44 5.00
N PRO A 37 18.25 19.59 5.13
CA PRO A 37 18.93 19.86 6.41
C PRO A 37 18.71 21.28 6.97
N SER A 38 18.15 22.21 6.16
CA SER A 38 18.12 23.65 6.47
C SER A 38 16.72 24.25 6.64
N LYS A 39 15.65 23.55 6.20
CA LYS A 39 14.27 24.09 6.26
C LYS A 39 13.39 23.44 7.33
N THR A 40 13.78 22.29 7.86
CA THR A 40 13.03 21.51 8.86
C THR A 40 13.55 21.61 10.28
N SER A 41 14.54 22.49 10.56
CA SER A 41 15.18 22.62 11.88
C SER A 41 14.27 23.03 13.05
N ARG A 42 12.96 23.12 12.82
CA ARG A 42 11.93 23.26 13.85
C ARG A 42 11.14 21.96 13.93
N THR A 43 11.18 21.31 15.08
CA THR A 43 10.51 20.04 15.39
C THR A 43 9.02 20.01 15.00
N TRP A 44 8.33 21.16 15.01
CA TRP A 44 6.92 21.24 14.58
C TRP A 44 6.73 21.17 13.06
N ILE A 45 7.69 21.65 12.26
CA ILE A 45 7.66 21.50 10.78
C ILE A 45 7.84 20.04 10.41
N GLU A 46 8.74 19.33 11.11
CA GLU A 46 8.95 17.89 10.92
C GLU A 46 7.70 17.08 11.26
N GLN A 47 7.00 17.44 12.35
CA GLN A 47 5.73 16.80 12.72
C GLN A 47 4.64 17.03 11.67
N ASP A 48 4.48 18.26 11.17
CA ASP A 48 3.49 18.57 10.14
C ASP A 48 3.77 17.80 8.83
N ILE A 49 5.04 17.66 8.44
CA ILE A 49 5.45 16.88 7.26
C ILE A 49 5.25 15.38 7.50
N ASP A 50 5.61 14.87 8.67
CA ASP A 50 5.40 13.47 9.06
C ASP A 50 3.91 13.11 9.03
N ASP A 51 3.05 13.98 9.56
CA ASP A 51 1.60 13.80 9.53
C ASP A 51 1.06 13.90 8.09
N MET A 52 1.53 14.86 7.29
CA MET A 52 1.18 14.96 5.88
C MET A 52 1.49 13.66 5.13
N ILE A 53 2.69 13.11 5.29
CA ILE A 53 3.11 11.89 4.60
C ILE A 53 2.38 10.67 5.16
N SER A 54 2.28 10.55 6.50
CA SER A 54 1.57 9.44 7.15
C SER A 54 0.12 9.34 6.69
N ASN A 55 -0.53 10.49 6.44
CA ASN A 55 -1.89 10.56 5.92
C ASN A 55 -2.01 10.09 4.45
N LEU A 56 -0.93 9.96 3.68
CA LEU A 56 -0.96 9.37 2.34
C LEU A 56 -1.10 7.85 2.37
N PHE A 57 -0.79 7.22 3.50
CA PHE A 57 -0.92 5.79 3.70
C PHE A 57 -2.26 5.43 4.32
N ILE A 58 -2.69 4.18 4.16
CA ILE A 58 -3.92 3.70 4.81
C ILE A 58 -3.81 3.75 6.34
N ASN A 59 -2.60 3.54 6.87
CA ASN A 59 -2.23 3.76 8.27
C ASN A 59 -0.70 3.77 8.45
N ARG A 60 -0.22 4.17 9.64
CA ARG A 60 1.21 4.20 9.99
C ARG A 60 1.89 2.82 10.09
N ASN A 61 1.12 1.73 10.17
CA ASN A 61 1.62 0.35 10.22
C ASN A 61 1.80 -0.27 8.82
N THR A 62 1.42 0.45 7.76
CA THR A 62 1.69 0.05 6.37
C THR A 62 3.16 -0.29 6.19
N LYS A 63 3.44 -1.40 5.49
CA LYS A 63 4.81 -1.85 5.24
C LYS A 63 5.42 -1.12 4.04
N VAL A 64 6.65 -0.66 4.24
CA VAL A 64 7.47 0.05 3.27
C VAL A 64 8.83 -0.63 3.19
N PHE A 65 9.27 -0.92 1.97
CA PHE A 65 10.61 -1.44 1.73
C PHE A 65 11.68 -0.47 2.25
N ASN A 66 12.64 -1.00 3.02
CA ASN A 66 13.71 -0.22 3.63
C ASN A 66 14.83 0.07 2.62
N ASP A 67 14.60 1.07 1.78
CA ASP A 67 15.61 1.65 0.89
C ASP A 67 16.53 2.68 1.58
N LEU A 68 16.32 2.94 2.88
CA LEU A 68 17.11 3.87 3.69
C LEU A 68 18.38 3.22 4.25
N SER A 69 18.34 1.92 4.55
CA SER A 69 19.47 1.25 5.20
C SER A 69 20.64 0.98 4.24
N ARG A 70 21.87 1.14 4.74
CA ARG A 70 23.10 0.71 4.05
C ARG A 70 23.33 -0.79 4.13
N VAL A 71 22.87 -1.43 5.20
CA VAL A 71 23.00 -2.87 5.44
C VAL A 71 21.62 -3.48 5.52
N ARG A 72 21.29 -4.33 4.54
CA ARG A 72 19.99 -4.98 4.44
C ARG A 72 20.07 -6.45 4.86
N ASN A 73 19.17 -6.87 5.73
CA ASN A 73 18.94 -8.25 6.13
C ASN A 73 17.44 -8.49 6.27
N ALA A 74 17.04 -9.75 6.49
CA ALA A 74 15.63 -10.12 6.59
C ALA A 74 14.90 -9.38 7.74
N ASP A 75 15.62 -9.04 8.81
CA ASP A 75 15.06 -8.40 10.00
C ASP A 75 14.76 -6.90 9.78
N ASN A 76 15.37 -6.27 8.77
CA ASN A 76 15.21 -4.84 8.49
C ASN A 76 14.78 -4.53 7.06
N GLU A 77 14.36 -5.53 6.28
CA GLU A 77 13.98 -5.36 4.87
C GLU A 77 12.74 -4.48 4.71
N TYR A 78 11.82 -4.53 5.68
CA TYR A 78 10.59 -3.75 5.68
C TYR A 78 10.42 -3.00 6.99
N LEU A 79 10.06 -1.72 6.87
CA LEU A 79 9.72 -0.86 7.98
C LEU A 79 8.23 -0.52 7.94
N ASN A 80 7.68 -0.15 9.09
CA ASN A 80 6.38 0.50 9.17
C ASN A 80 6.56 1.95 8.68
N VAL A 81 5.53 2.60 8.15
CA VAL A 81 5.62 4.01 7.71
C VAL A 81 6.17 4.91 8.82
N GLY A 82 5.69 4.77 10.05
CA GLY A 82 6.19 5.58 11.17
C GLY A 82 7.70 5.43 11.40
N ASP A 83 8.20 4.18 11.39
CA ASP A 83 9.63 3.90 11.56
C ASP A 83 10.44 4.39 10.36
N TYR A 84 9.89 4.23 9.15
CA TYR A 84 10.50 4.68 7.91
C TYR A 84 10.73 6.19 7.92
N LEU A 85 9.70 6.97 8.24
CA LEU A 85 9.79 8.43 8.31
C LEU A 85 10.72 8.89 9.44
N SER A 86 10.64 8.26 10.61
CA SER A 86 11.54 8.55 11.74
C SER A 86 13.01 8.30 11.37
N ASN A 87 13.29 7.22 10.64
CA ASN A 87 14.65 6.87 10.23
C ASN A 87 15.24 7.84 9.22
N ILE A 88 14.44 8.53 8.41
CA ILE A 88 14.95 9.57 7.50
C ILE A 88 15.63 10.68 8.29
N SER A 89 14.94 11.23 9.28
CA SER A 89 15.47 12.33 10.10
C SER A 89 16.66 11.91 10.97
N ILE A 90 16.70 10.65 11.42
CA ILE A 90 17.80 10.14 12.27
C ILE A 90 19.02 9.79 11.43
N TRP A 91 18.85 9.10 10.30
CA TRP A 91 19.96 8.55 9.52
C TRP A 91 20.52 9.53 8.50
N TYR A 92 19.75 10.55 8.11
CA TYR A 92 20.11 11.52 7.09
C TYR A 92 19.89 12.95 7.56
N ARG A 93 20.46 13.28 8.73
CA ARG A 93 20.33 14.61 9.33
C ARG A 93 20.86 15.74 8.43
N ASP A 94 21.90 15.45 7.66
CA ASP A 94 22.51 16.39 6.70
C ASP A 94 21.80 16.38 5.34
N GLY A 95 20.72 15.61 5.25
CA GLY A 95 19.81 15.59 4.14
C GLY A 95 19.96 14.45 3.15
N LEU A 96 18.96 14.41 2.27
CA LEU A 96 18.70 13.40 1.27
C LEU A 96 18.32 14.07 -0.04
N ASP A 97 19.07 13.75 -1.09
CA ASP A 97 18.59 13.93 -2.46
C ASP A 97 17.83 12.66 -2.87
N ILE A 98 16.62 12.86 -3.39
CA ILE A 98 15.76 11.78 -3.83
C ILE A 98 15.25 12.03 -5.24
N ASN A 99 15.63 11.13 -6.15
CA ASN A 99 15.20 11.13 -7.53
C ASN A 99 14.22 9.99 -7.77
N TYR A 100 13.12 10.31 -8.47
CA TYR A 100 12.00 9.40 -8.71
C TYR A 100 11.61 9.43 -10.18
N GLY A 101 11.46 8.25 -10.77
CA GLY A 101 10.67 8.05 -11.99
C GLY A 101 9.62 6.97 -11.74
N TRP A 102 8.42 7.13 -12.29
CA TRP A 102 7.37 6.11 -12.15
C TRP A 102 6.65 5.79 -13.45
N ASN A 103 6.20 4.55 -13.52
CA ASN A 103 5.33 4.02 -14.55
C ASN A 103 4.07 3.42 -13.89
N ILE A 104 2.93 4.08 -14.13
CA ILE A 104 1.64 3.67 -13.55
C ILE A 104 1.00 2.63 -14.46
N LYS A 105 0.77 1.43 -13.93
CA LYS A 105 0.06 0.37 -14.64
C LYS A 105 -1.44 0.63 -14.64
N ASN A 106 -2.15 -0.11 -15.51
CA ASN A 106 -3.59 -0.03 -15.58
C ASN A 106 -4.22 -0.46 -14.24
N PRO A 107 -5.20 0.32 -13.72
CA PRO A 107 -5.90 -0.02 -12.50
C PRO A 107 -6.72 -1.31 -12.66
N CYS A 108 -6.86 -2.09 -11.59
CA CYS A 108 -7.81 -3.20 -11.51
C CYS A 108 -8.88 -2.94 -10.44
N GLU A 109 -10.14 -3.23 -10.75
CA GLU A 109 -11.22 -3.21 -9.75
C GLU A 109 -11.12 -4.43 -8.86
N LEU A 110 -11.22 -4.22 -7.56
CA LEU A 110 -11.27 -5.25 -6.53
C LEU A 110 -12.42 -4.96 -5.56
N ARG A 111 -12.85 -6.00 -4.86
CA ARG A 111 -13.88 -5.93 -3.83
C ARG A 111 -13.40 -6.67 -2.59
N ASP A 112 -13.53 -6.03 -1.44
CA ASP A 112 -13.24 -6.61 -0.12
C ASP A 112 -14.41 -6.36 0.83
N SER A 113 -14.24 -6.69 2.12
CA SER A 113 -15.24 -6.46 3.17
C SER A 113 -15.53 -4.99 3.43
N GLU A 114 -14.68 -4.07 2.99
CA GLU A 114 -14.82 -2.62 3.16
C GLU A 114 -15.46 -1.94 1.94
N GLY A 115 -15.59 -2.65 0.81
CA GLY A 115 -16.33 -2.23 -0.36
C GLY A 115 -15.57 -2.44 -1.67
N THR A 116 -15.97 -1.69 -2.71
CA THR A 116 -15.32 -1.73 -4.02
C THR A 116 -14.24 -0.66 -4.11
N PHE A 117 -13.08 -1.00 -4.67
CA PHE A 117 -11.96 -0.09 -4.85
C PHE A 117 -11.15 -0.45 -6.09
N PHE A 118 -10.34 0.49 -6.56
CA PHE A 118 -9.28 0.21 -7.53
C PHE A 118 -7.95 -0.02 -6.81
N LYS A 119 -7.24 -1.09 -7.19
CA LYS A 119 -5.83 -1.29 -6.85
C LYS A 119 -4.97 -0.93 -8.06
N VAL A 120 -4.01 -0.04 -7.86
CA VAL A 120 -3.11 0.43 -8.90
C VAL A 120 -1.68 0.07 -8.51
N LYS A 121 -1.01 -0.68 -9.37
CA LYS A 121 0.43 -0.95 -9.26
C LYS A 121 1.20 0.18 -9.94
N VAL A 122 2.17 0.75 -9.25
CA VAL A 122 3.08 1.76 -9.78
C VAL A 122 4.49 1.22 -9.66
N GLU A 123 5.17 1.07 -10.79
CA GLU A 123 6.58 0.71 -10.81
C GLU A 123 7.40 1.99 -10.68
N ILE A 124 8.32 2.03 -9.73
CA ILE A 124 9.13 3.20 -9.41
C ILE A 124 10.60 2.83 -9.49
N GLN A 125 11.39 3.71 -10.09
CA GLN A 125 12.83 3.73 -9.92
C GLN A 125 13.18 4.87 -8.97
N LYS A 126 13.72 4.53 -7.80
CA LYS A 126 14.05 5.49 -6.77
C LYS A 126 15.55 5.47 -6.49
N THR A 127 16.15 6.65 -6.50
CA THR A 127 17.55 6.84 -6.08
C THR A 127 17.56 7.75 -4.86
N ILE A 128 18.19 7.27 -3.80
CA ILE A 128 18.47 7.96 -2.56
C ILE A 128 19.97 8.25 -2.50
N LYS A 129 20.31 9.50 -2.21
CA LYS A 129 21.70 9.92 -1.93
C LYS A 129 21.74 10.81 -0.70
N GLY A 130 22.57 10.45 0.28
CA GLY A 130 22.73 11.28 1.48
C GLY A 130 23.91 10.83 2.33
N THR A 131 24.33 11.69 3.25
CA THR A 131 25.37 11.35 4.24
C THR A 131 24.72 10.62 5.40
N TYR A 132 25.20 9.41 5.69
CA TYR A 132 24.68 8.59 6.77
C TYR A 132 25.25 9.04 8.11
N THR A 133 24.40 9.39 9.06
CA THR A 133 24.79 10.06 10.30
C THR A 133 25.67 9.20 11.21
N ILE A 134 25.56 7.87 11.15
CA ILE A 134 26.29 6.98 12.08
C ILE A 134 27.80 6.95 11.81
N ASP A 135 28.22 6.99 10.55
CA ASP A 135 29.63 6.83 10.16
C ASP A 135 30.14 7.92 9.21
N ASN A 136 29.33 8.95 8.94
CA ASN A 136 29.58 10.00 7.95
C ASN A 136 29.88 9.46 6.54
N GLY A 137 29.51 8.21 6.25
CA GLY A 137 29.67 7.60 4.95
C GLY A 137 28.58 8.07 3.99
N MET A 138 28.93 8.28 2.71
CA MET A 138 27.94 8.54 1.68
C MET A 138 27.14 7.26 1.40
N ASN A 139 25.81 7.32 1.54
CA ASN A 139 24.93 6.29 1.03
C ASN A 139 24.37 6.70 -0.33
N ILE A 140 24.41 5.77 -1.28
CA ILE A 140 23.74 5.88 -2.59
C ILE A 140 22.99 4.58 -2.81
N ASN A 141 21.69 4.60 -2.57
CA ASN A 141 20.81 3.46 -2.80
C ASN A 141 19.98 3.74 -4.06
N GLN A 142 19.98 2.78 -4.98
CA GLN A 142 19.08 2.80 -6.14
C GLN A 142 18.30 1.50 -6.15
N ASP A 143 16.98 1.61 -6.03
CA ASP A 143 16.08 0.46 -5.97
C ASP A 143 14.91 0.67 -6.94
N SER A 144 14.50 -0.42 -7.57
CA SER A 144 13.22 -0.50 -8.26
C SER A 144 12.18 -0.99 -7.26
N LEU A 145 11.04 -0.29 -7.17
CA LEU A 145 9.99 -0.51 -6.18
C LEU A 145 8.64 -0.70 -6.87
N ASP A 146 7.75 -1.43 -6.22
CA ASP A 146 6.33 -1.50 -6.55
C ASP A 146 5.53 -0.79 -5.45
N ILE A 147 4.81 0.27 -5.82
CA ILE A 147 3.86 0.95 -4.92
C ILE A 147 2.45 0.52 -5.29
N TYR A 148 1.71 0.05 -4.30
CA TYR A 148 0.30 -0.28 -4.43
C TYR A 148 -0.56 0.83 -3.84
N VAL A 149 -1.45 1.37 -4.67
CA VAL A 149 -2.36 2.46 -4.29
C VAL A 149 -3.80 1.97 -4.38
N ARG A 150 -4.58 2.23 -3.33
CA ARG A 150 -6.01 1.96 -3.24
C ARG A 150 -6.80 3.24 -3.51
N VAL A 151 -7.80 3.16 -4.39
CA VAL A 151 -8.76 4.24 -4.65
C VAL A 151 -10.18 3.73 -4.39
N PRO A 152 -10.81 4.07 -3.25
CA PRO A 152 -12.16 3.62 -2.93
C PRO A 152 -13.20 4.11 -3.94
N ILE A 153 -14.26 3.34 -4.13
CA ILE A 153 -15.43 3.73 -4.93
C ILE A 153 -16.60 3.97 -3.99
N LEU A 154 -17.15 5.18 -4.04
CA LEU A 154 -18.38 5.55 -3.34
C LEU A 154 -19.50 5.61 -4.38
N GLN A 155 -20.50 4.74 -4.25
CA GLN A 155 -21.68 4.79 -5.09
C GLN A 155 -22.68 5.78 -4.48
N ILE A 156 -22.76 6.98 -5.04
CA ILE A 156 -23.69 8.02 -4.63
C ILE A 156 -24.70 8.19 -5.76
N ASN A 157 -25.80 7.44 -5.68
CA ASN A 157 -26.75 7.19 -6.76
C ASN A 157 -27.15 8.49 -7.52
N PRO A 158 -27.02 8.57 -8.87
CA PRO A 158 -26.51 7.56 -9.81
C PRO A 158 -25.02 7.73 -10.19
N LYS A 159 -24.24 8.51 -9.44
CA LYS A 159 -22.84 8.83 -9.76
C LYS A 159 -21.87 7.95 -8.99
N LEU A 160 -20.88 7.44 -9.71
CA LEU A 160 -19.66 6.92 -9.10
C LEU A 160 -18.80 8.09 -8.63
N VAL A 161 -18.39 8.05 -7.38
CA VAL A 161 -17.49 9.05 -6.79
C VAL A 161 -16.25 8.33 -6.30
N LEU A 162 -15.09 8.73 -6.83
CA LEU A 162 -13.81 8.19 -6.40
C LEU A 162 -13.41 8.83 -5.06
N GLY A 163 -13.15 7.99 -4.06
CA GLY A 163 -12.63 8.37 -2.76
C GLY A 163 -11.19 8.89 -2.81
N GLU A 164 -10.60 9.11 -1.64
CA GLU A 164 -9.21 9.52 -1.52
C GLU A 164 -8.28 8.33 -1.81
N ALA A 165 -7.26 8.55 -2.64
CA ALA A 165 -6.26 7.53 -2.92
C ALA A 165 -5.29 7.39 -1.74
N LYS A 166 -4.98 6.16 -1.34
CA LYS A 166 -4.04 5.86 -0.25
C LYS A 166 -3.03 4.80 -0.67
N ILE A 167 -1.78 4.97 -0.26
CA ILE A 167 -0.74 3.94 -0.38
C ILE A 167 -1.04 2.84 0.62
N ILE A 168 -1.07 1.60 0.16
CA ILE A 168 -1.34 0.43 1.01
C ILE A 168 -0.10 -0.45 1.21
N GLU A 169 0.92 -0.31 0.36
CA GLU A 169 2.15 -1.08 0.45
C GLU A 169 3.22 -0.51 -0.50
N ILE A 170 4.49 -0.59 -0.10
CA ILE A 170 5.65 -0.36 -0.97
C ILE A 170 6.61 -1.55 -0.84
N THR A 171 6.83 -2.28 -1.93
CA THR A 171 7.72 -3.44 -1.96
C THR A 171 8.90 -3.22 -2.90
N LYS A 172 9.95 -4.04 -2.75
CA LYS A 172 10.98 -4.14 -3.78
C LYS A 172 10.35 -4.71 -5.05
N HIS A 173 10.66 -4.12 -6.19
CA HIS A 173 10.28 -4.67 -7.48
C HIS A 173 11.04 -5.98 -7.68
N THR A 174 10.31 -7.05 -7.94
CA THR A 174 10.88 -8.31 -8.42
C THR A 174 10.55 -8.44 -9.89
N ASN A 175 11.55 -8.69 -10.74
CA ASN A 175 11.35 -9.01 -12.18
C ASN A 175 10.58 -10.33 -12.41
N ALA A 176 10.01 -10.93 -11.35
CA ALA A 176 9.02 -11.97 -11.52
C ALA A 176 7.84 -11.34 -12.28
N GLU A 177 7.66 -11.74 -13.53
CA GLU A 177 6.48 -11.43 -14.32
C GLU A 177 5.24 -11.60 -13.43
N CYS A 178 4.35 -10.61 -13.41
CA CYS A 178 3.07 -10.68 -12.69
C CYS A 178 2.30 -11.95 -13.06
N LYS A 179 2.55 -13.06 -12.37
CA LYS A 179 1.75 -14.29 -12.41
C LYS A 179 1.04 -14.57 -11.11
N GLU A 180 1.22 -13.77 -10.06
CA GLU A 180 0.87 -14.25 -8.71
C GLU A 180 0.12 -13.29 -7.80
N VAL A 181 -0.92 -12.62 -8.31
CA VAL A 181 -1.96 -12.02 -7.43
C VAL A 181 -3.38 -12.46 -7.82
N ALA A 182 -3.64 -12.80 -9.09
CA ALA A 182 -4.92 -13.39 -9.49
C ALA A 182 -5.06 -14.86 -9.01
N LEU A 183 -4.00 -15.66 -9.12
CA LEU A 183 -4.04 -17.11 -8.85
C LEU A 183 -4.15 -17.48 -7.35
N LYS A 184 -3.59 -16.68 -6.43
CA LYS A 184 -3.68 -16.94 -4.98
C LYS A 184 -5.04 -16.55 -4.38
N ALA A 185 -5.78 -15.64 -5.02
CA ALA A 185 -7.16 -15.33 -4.67
C ALA A 185 -8.12 -16.41 -5.22
N GLU A 186 -7.89 -16.88 -6.44
CA GLU A 186 -8.71 -17.94 -7.07
C GLU A 186 -8.61 -19.28 -6.34
N PHE A 187 -7.42 -19.68 -5.88
CA PHE A 187 -7.21 -20.95 -5.16
C PHE A 187 -7.81 -20.98 -3.74
N LYS A 188 -7.99 -19.82 -3.10
CA LYS A 188 -8.63 -19.72 -1.77
C LYS A 188 -10.15 -19.56 -1.85
N LEU A 189 -10.66 -18.96 -2.93
CA LEU A 189 -12.10 -18.84 -3.16
C LEU A 189 -12.74 -20.15 -3.62
N SER A 190 -12.04 -20.98 -4.42
CA SER A 190 -12.57 -22.27 -4.87
C SER A 190 -12.82 -23.24 -3.71
N ASN A 191 -11.87 -23.35 -2.78
CA ASN A 191 -12.02 -24.23 -1.61
C ASN A 191 -13.09 -23.71 -0.62
N PHE A 192 -13.35 -22.41 -0.61
CA PHE A 192 -14.37 -21.79 0.24
C PHE A 192 -15.78 -21.92 -0.34
N GLU A 193 -15.93 -21.75 -1.66
CA GLU A 193 -17.18 -21.94 -2.37
C GLU A 193 -17.61 -23.43 -2.33
N GLU A 194 -16.68 -24.37 -2.47
CA GLU A 194 -16.94 -25.81 -2.31
C GLU A 194 -17.40 -26.20 -0.89
N GLU A 195 -16.77 -25.64 0.15
CA GLU A 195 -17.11 -25.92 1.54
C GLU A 195 -18.50 -25.35 1.94
N ILE A 196 -18.86 -24.18 1.42
CA ILE A 196 -20.21 -23.59 1.60
C ILE A 196 -21.27 -24.41 0.86
N LEU A 197 -20.98 -24.83 -0.38
CA LEU A 197 -21.89 -25.66 -1.17
C LEU A 197 -22.09 -27.04 -0.51
N ARG A 198 -21.04 -27.63 0.05
CA ARG A 198 -21.11 -28.87 0.84
C ARG A 198 -22.02 -28.71 2.06
N LYS A 199 -21.80 -27.68 2.89
CA LYS A 199 -22.60 -27.43 4.10
C LYS A 199 -24.06 -27.05 3.81
N ARG A 200 -24.34 -26.44 2.66
CA ARG A 200 -25.72 -26.20 2.18
C ARG A 200 -26.40 -27.48 1.71
N ALA A 201 -25.69 -28.36 1.01
CA ALA A 201 -26.22 -29.65 0.57
C ALA A 201 -26.58 -30.58 1.73
N GLU A 202 -25.91 -30.43 2.88
CA GLU A 202 -26.20 -31.14 4.13
C GLU A 202 -27.37 -30.55 4.94
N ASN A 203 -28.11 -29.56 4.40
CA ASN A 203 -29.28 -28.92 5.02
C ASN A 203 -29.03 -28.23 6.39
N PHE A 204 -27.78 -27.91 6.72
CA PHE A 204 -27.42 -27.40 8.04
C PHE A 204 -27.60 -25.88 8.25
N VAL A 205 -27.97 -25.08 7.23
CA VAL A 205 -27.85 -23.61 7.31
C VAL A 205 -28.89 -22.87 6.48
N ARG A 206 -29.58 -21.87 7.07
CA ARG A 206 -30.38 -20.89 6.30
C ARG A 206 -29.68 -19.55 6.10
N ASP A 207 -29.04 -18.95 7.09
CA ASP A 207 -28.20 -17.76 6.90
C ASP A 207 -27.14 -17.63 8.02
N TYR A 208 -25.93 -17.18 7.66
CA TYR A 208 -24.85 -16.90 8.62
C TYR A 208 -24.16 -15.58 8.33
N ALA A 209 -23.80 -14.86 9.40
CA ALA A 209 -22.71 -13.89 9.40
C ALA A 209 -21.47 -14.54 10.03
N ILE A 210 -20.34 -14.49 9.33
CA ILE A 210 -19.06 -14.99 9.83
C ILE A 210 -18.23 -13.79 10.27
N THR A 211 -17.83 -13.80 11.55
CA THR A 211 -16.82 -12.87 12.07
C THR A 211 -15.50 -13.62 12.14
N LEU A 212 -14.48 -13.12 11.44
CA LEU A 212 -13.14 -13.68 11.45
C LEU A 212 -12.26 -12.82 12.36
N ASP A 213 -11.88 -13.37 13.51
CA ASP A 213 -10.91 -12.73 14.39
C ASP A 213 -9.49 -13.17 13.99
N PHE A 214 -8.67 -12.19 13.63
CA PHE A 214 -7.26 -12.39 13.31
C PHE A 214 -6.38 -11.76 14.40
N VAL A 215 -5.31 -12.47 14.78
CA VAL A 215 -4.18 -11.89 15.52
C VAL A 215 -2.91 -12.24 14.75
N GLY A 216 -2.33 -11.25 14.08
CA GLY A 216 -1.22 -11.48 13.13
C GLY A 216 -1.67 -12.29 11.90
N ASN A 217 -0.82 -13.20 11.43
CA ASN A 217 -1.06 -14.05 10.25
C ASN A 217 -1.73 -15.40 10.57
N GLU A 218 -2.06 -15.69 11.83
CA GLU A 218 -2.67 -16.96 12.23
C GLU A 218 -4.15 -16.78 12.62
N ARG A 219 -4.95 -17.77 12.21
CA ARG A 219 -6.41 -17.80 12.42
C ARG A 219 -6.72 -18.42 13.77
N ILE A 220 -7.30 -17.67 14.70
CA ILE A 220 -7.45 -18.13 16.09
C ILE A 220 -8.83 -18.72 16.38
N ASN A 221 -9.92 -18.15 15.87
CA ASN A 221 -11.27 -18.72 16.06
C ASN A 221 -12.21 -18.39 14.90
N GLU A 222 -13.03 -19.37 14.52
CA GLU A 222 -14.25 -19.16 13.72
C GLU A 222 -15.45 -19.16 14.66
N ARG A 223 -16.28 -18.11 14.63
CA ARG A 223 -17.61 -18.14 15.25
C ARG A 223 -18.67 -18.04 14.17
N TYR A 224 -19.62 -18.98 14.22
CA TYR A 224 -20.78 -19.03 13.34
C TYR A 224 -21.97 -18.46 14.10
N ASN A 225 -22.44 -17.27 13.72
CA ASN A 225 -23.67 -16.71 14.26
C ASN A 225 -24.81 -17.07 13.32
N VAL A 226 -25.74 -17.90 13.81
CA VAL A 226 -27.05 -18.11 13.17
C VAL A 226 -27.77 -16.77 13.16
N LEU A 227 -28.16 -16.31 11.98
CA LEU A 227 -29.08 -15.19 11.86
C LEU A 227 -30.49 -15.79 11.82
N ASP A 228 -31.32 -15.45 12.82
CA ASP A 228 -32.75 -15.78 12.85
C ASP A 228 -33.54 -14.98 11.80
#